data_AF-A0AAV2DHS4-F1
#
_entry.id   AF-A0AAV2DHS4-F1
#
_cell.length_a   1.000
_cell.length_b   1.000
_cell.length_c   1.000
_cell.angle_alpha   90.00
_cell.angle_beta   90.00
_cell.angle_gamma   90.00
#
_symmetry.space_group_name_H-M   'P 1'
#
loop_
_entity.id
_entity.type
_entity.pdbx_description
1 polymer ?
#
loop_
_entity_poly.entity_id
_entity_poly.type
_entity_poly.pdbx_seq_one_letter_code
_entity_poly.pdbx_strand_id
1 'polypeptide(L)'
;MAMHGSARCALCQWRKADECPADCHFRPHFPAGSQAFEKIRRVYGGNVVEITYGALPFPEQQARLAFLALEREADARIENPVMGSLGTVAVLEEQIRRLREQLASVEQKLALFQQQVALLRQQHLHPNNNL
;
A
#
# COMPACT_ATOMS: atom_id res chain seq x y z
N MET A 1 -7.54 8.63 -34.47
CA MET A 1 -8.60 7.81 -33.84
C MET A 1 -8.18 6.35 -33.93
N ALA A 2 -7.73 5.74 -32.83
CA ALA A 2 -7.21 4.37 -32.85
C ALA A 2 -8.37 3.36 -33.03
N MET A 3 -8.28 2.59 -34.11
CA MET A 3 -9.20 1.53 -34.51
C MET A 3 -9.41 0.53 -33.35
N HIS A 4 -10.52 0.63 -32.63
CA HIS A 4 -10.97 -0.38 -31.65
C HIS A 4 -11.64 -1.55 -32.39
N GLY A 5 -10.86 -2.29 -33.18
CA GLY A 5 -11.28 -3.56 -33.74
C GLY A 5 -11.13 -4.67 -32.69
N SER A 6 -12.25 -5.24 -32.23
CA SER A 6 -12.41 -6.64 -31.80
C SER A 6 -11.36 -7.29 -30.88
N ALA A 7 -10.59 -6.53 -30.09
CA ALA A 7 -9.61 -7.11 -29.17
C ALA A 7 -10.32 -7.57 -27.87
N ARG A 8 -10.17 -8.86 -27.54
CA ARG A 8 -10.63 -9.41 -26.26
C ARG A 8 -9.84 -8.78 -25.11
N CYS A 9 -10.52 -8.49 -24.00
CA CYS A 9 -9.83 -8.06 -22.78
C CYS A 9 -8.87 -9.18 -22.30
N ALA A 10 -7.88 -8.85 -21.47
CA ALA A 10 -6.86 -9.82 -21.06
C ALA A 10 -7.46 -11.05 -20.35
N LEU A 11 -8.53 -10.87 -19.57
CA LEU A 11 -9.25 -11.97 -18.93
C LEU A 11 -9.96 -12.86 -19.97
N CYS A 12 -10.76 -12.30 -20.87
CA CYS A 12 -11.46 -13.07 -21.92
C CYS A 12 -10.48 -13.76 -22.88
N GLN A 13 -9.35 -13.13 -23.17
CA GLN A 13 -8.28 -13.72 -23.97
C GLN A 13 -7.66 -14.93 -23.26
N TRP A 14 -7.32 -14.81 -21.97
CA TRP A 14 -6.86 -15.94 -21.15
C TRP A 14 -7.90 -17.05 -21.04
N ARG A 15 -9.17 -16.63 -20.95
CA ARG A 15 -10.42 -17.37 -21.16
C ARG A 15 -10.41 -18.38 -22.29
N LYS A 16 -9.69 -18.00 -23.35
CA LYS A 16 -9.91 -18.47 -24.72
C LYS A 16 -11.36 -18.28 -25.19
N ALA A 17 -12.09 -17.30 -24.66
CA ALA A 17 -13.46 -17.00 -25.10
C ALA A 17 -13.43 -16.50 -26.55
N ASP A 18 -14.31 -16.96 -27.44
CA ASP A 18 -14.24 -16.59 -28.87
C ASP A 18 -14.41 -15.08 -29.11
N GLU A 19 -15.14 -14.41 -28.23
CA GLU A 19 -15.34 -12.96 -28.23
C GLU A 19 -15.31 -12.37 -26.81
N CYS A 20 -15.32 -11.04 -26.73
CA CYS A 20 -15.41 -10.32 -25.45
C CYS A 20 -16.65 -9.42 -25.49
N PRO A 21 -17.66 -9.68 -24.63
CA PRO A 21 -18.95 -9.00 -24.67
C PRO A 21 -18.81 -7.47 -24.65
N ALA A 22 -19.74 -6.76 -25.29
CA ALA A 22 -19.72 -5.30 -25.32
C ALA A 22 -19.78 -4.69 -23.91
N ASP A 23 -20.53 -5.34 -23.02
CA ASP A 23 -20.78 -5.03 -21.61
C ASP A 23 -19.81 -5.75 -20.64
N CYS A 24 -18.65 -6.22 -21.12
CA CYS A 24 -17.68 -6.90 -20.27
C CYS A 24 -17.15 -5.99 -19.14
N HIS A 25 -17.58 -6.24 -17.90
CA HIS A 25 -17.15 -5.52 -16.70
C HIS A 25 -15.63 -5.51 -16.49
N PHE A 26 -14.91 -6.52 -16.97
CA PHE A 26 -13.46 -6.63 -16.81
C PHE A 26 -12.66 -5.84 -17.86
N ARG A 27 -13.27 -5.48 -19.00
CA ARG A 27 -12.56 -4.79 -20.10
C ARG A 27 -11.96 -3.45 -19.67
N PRO A 28 -12.65 -2.58 -18.91
CA PRO A 28 -12.07 -1.31 -18.45
C PRO A 28 -10.88 -1.48 -17.51
N HIS A 29 -10.81 -2.59 -16.79
CA HIS A 29 -9.74 -2.86 -15.81
C HIS A 29 -8.55 -3.62 -16.41
N PHE A 30 -8.84 -4.54 -17.32
CA PHE A 30 -7.86 -5.43 -17.92
C PHE A 30 -7.96 -5.38 -19.46
N PRO A 31 -7.57 -4.27 -20.10
CA PRO A 31 -7.54 -4.19 -21.57
C PRO A 31 -6.60 -5.25 -22.17
N ALA A 32 -6.68 -5.44 -23.49
CA ALA A 32 -5.78 -6.37 -24.18
C ALA A 32 -4.30 -6.06 -23.88
N GLY A 33 -3.52 -7.09 -23.55
CA GLY A 33 -2.11 -6.92 -23.16
C GLY A 33 -1.87 -6.29 -21.78
N SER A 34 -2.87 -6.30 -20.88
CA SER A 34 -2.74 -5.77 -19.52
C SER A 34 -1.65 -6.52 -18.73
N GLN A 35 -0.54 -5.83 -18.44
CA GLN A 35 0.51 -6.33 -17.56
C GLN A 35 0.00 -6.59 -16.13
N ALA A 36 -0.95 -5.77 -15.66
CA ALA A 36 -1.60 -5.97 -14.37
C ALA A 36 -2.26 -7.36 -14.31
N PHE A 37 -3.02 -7.73 -15.34
CA PHE A 37 -3.62 -9.06 -15.43
C PHE A 37 -2.58 -10.17 -15.49
N GLU A 38 -1.48 -9.99 -16.23
CA GLU A 38 -0.41 -10.99 -16.32
C GLU A 38 0.25 -11.25 -14.96
N LYS A 39 0.56 -10.20 -14.20
CA LYS A 39 1.10 -10.28 -12.84
C LYS A 39 0.13 -11.00 -11.90
N ILE A 40 -1.12 -10.56 -11.87
CA ILE A 40 -2.18 -11.19 -11.05
C ILE A 40 -2.33 -12.66 -11.42
N ARG A 41 -2.42 -13.00 -12.70
CA ARG A 41 -2.56 -14.37 -13.18
C ARG A 41 -1.36 -15.24 -12.80
N ARG A 42 -0.14 -14.70 -12.84
CA ARG A 42 1.08 -15.43 -12.47
C ARG A 42 1.07 -15.81 -10.99
N VAL A 43 0.56 -14.95 -10.12
CA VAL A 43 0.63 -15.12 -8.66
C VAL A 43 -0.60 -15.84 -8.10
N TYR A 44 -1.79 -15.46 -8.54
CA TYR A 44 -3.07 -15.91 -8.00
C TYR A 44 -3.88 -16.80 -8.95
N GLY A 45 -3.48 -16.88 -10.22
CA GLY A 45 -4.29 -17.45 -11.29
C GLY A 45 -5.33 -16.45 -11.82
N GLY A 46 -5.77 -16.64 -13.07
CA GLY A 46 -6.67 -15.67 -13.74
C GLY A 46 -8.09 -15.62 -13.15
N ASN A 47 -8.53 -16.71 -12.51
CA ASN A 47 -9.87 -16.79 -11.90
C ASN A 47 -10.05 -15.86 -10.68
N VAL A 48 -8.95 -15.44 -10.03
CA VAL A 48 -9.03 -14.58 -8.85
C VAL A 48 -9.79 -13.28 -9.16
N VAL A 49 -9.64 -12.76 -10.38
CA VAL A 49 -10.29 -11.52 -10.82
C VAL A 49 -11.81 -11.63 -10.74
N GLU A 50 -12.37 -12.75 -11.19
CA GLU A 50 -13.82 -12.96 -11.16
C GLU A 50 -14.32 -13.29 -9.77
N ILE A 51 -13.56 -14.09 -9.01
CA ILE A 51 -13.88 -14.43 -7.62
C ILE A 51 -13.93 -13.15 -6.78
N THR A 52 -12.92 -12.30 -6.91
CA THR A 52 -12.87 -11.01 -6.21
C THR A 52 -14.03 -10.13 -6.64
N TYR A 53 -14.31 -10.02 -7.94
CA TYR A 53 -15.43 -9.19 -8.42
C TYR A 53 -16.78 -9.65 -7.85
N GLY A 54 -17.05 -10.96 -7.87
CA GLY A 54 -18.30 -11.53 -7.35
C GLY A 54 -18.44 -11.47 -5.83
N ALA A 55 -17.32 -11.34 -5.10
CA ALA A 55 -17.33 -11.20 -3.64
C ALA A 55 -17.54 -9.75 -3.16
N LEU A 56 -17.45 -8.75 -4.04
CA LEU A 56 -17.61 -7.35 -3.66
C LEU A 56 -19.10 -7.02 -3.42
N PRO A 57 -19.44 -6.30 -2.34
CA PRO A 57 -20.82 -5.86 -2.11
C PRO A 57 -21.30 -4.82 -3.13
N PHE A 58 -20.37 -3.99 -3.65
CA PHE A 58 -20.62 -3.02 -4.72
C PHE A 58 -19.54 -3.13 -5.81
N PRO A 59 -19.60 -4.16 -6.67
CA PRO A 59 -18.53 -4.47 -7.61
C PRO A 59 -18.17 -3.30 -8.53
N GLU A 60 -19.16 -2.63 -9.13
CA GLU A 60 -18.93 -1.50 -10.05
C GLU A 60 -18.15 -0.33 -9.42
N GLN A 61 -18.33 -0.11 -8.12
CA GLN A 61 -17.68 1.00 -7.41
C GLN A 61 -16.32 0.61 -6.84
N GLN A 62 -16.16 -0.67 -6.44
CA GLN A 62 -15.01 -1.15 -5.68
C GLN A 62 -14.03 -1.96 -6.52
N ALA A 63 -14.43 -2.49 -7.68
CA ALA A 63 -13.61 -3.36 -8.53
C ALA A 63 -12.27 -2.71 -8.89
N ARG A 64 -12.27 -1.40 -9.17
CA ARG A 64 -11.03 -0.67 -9.45
C ARG A 64 -10.02 -0.78 -8.30
N LEU A 65 -10.46 -0.54 -7.07
CA LEU A 65 -9.58 -0.60 -5.89
C LEU A 65 -9.15 -2.04 -5.59
N ALA A 66 -10.08 -2.99 -5.71
CA ALA A 66 -9.80 -4.40 -5.47
C ALA A 66 -8.77 -4.96 -6.48
N PHE A 67 -8.92 -4.66 -7.77
CA PHE A 67 -7.98 -5.09 -8.80
C PHE A 67 -6.63 -4.40 -8.69
N LEU A 68 -6.59 -3.12 -8.30
CA LEU A 68 -5.35 -2.42 -8.00
C LEU A 68 -4.62 -3.05 -6.80
N ALA A 69 -5.36 -3.46 -5.76
CA ALA A 69 -4.78 -4.16 -4.61
C ALA A 69 -4.18 -5.51 -5.05
N LEU A 70 -4.91 -6.30 -5.83
CA LEU A 70 -4.40 -7.56 -6.38
C LEU A 70 -3.13 -7.37 -7.22
N GLU A 71 -3.08 -6.34 -8.07
CA GLU A 71 -1.88 -6.02 -8.85
C GLU A 71 -0.69 -5.71 -7.93
N ARG A 72 -0.90 -4.86 -6.92
CA ARG A 72 0.15 -4.46 -5.98
C ARG A 72 0.66 -5.63 -5.15
N GLU A 73 -0.21 -6.51 -4.70
CA GLU A 73 0.20 -7.72 -3.99
C GLU A 73 0.93 -8.71 -4.90
N ALA A 74 0.48 -8.85 -6.14
CA ALA A 74 1.16 -9.69 -7.12
C ALA A 74 2.57 -9.17 -7.41
N ASP A 75 2.73 -7.86 -7.58
CA ASP A 75 4.04 -7.21 -7.73
C ASP A 75 4.95 -7.51 -6.53
N ALA A 76 4.45 -7.28 -5.32
CA ALA A 76 5.23 -7.54 -4.10
C ALA A 76 5.66 -9.02 -3.99
N ARG A 77 4.79 -9.97 -4.38
CA ARG A 77 5.13 -11.41 -4.40
C ARG A 77 6.11 -11.78 -5.52
N ILE A 78 6.11 -11.07 -6.65
CA ILE A 78 7.10 -11.27 -7.71
C ILE A 78 8.48 -10.78 -7.26
N GLU A 79 8.53 -9.62 -6.60
CA GLU A 79 9.78 -9.03 -6.09
C GLU A 79 10.32 -9.77 -4.86
N ASN A 80 9.44 -10.17 -3.95
CA ASN A 80 9.77 -10.92 -2.74
C ASN A 80 8.93 -12.20 -2.66
N PRO A 81 9.39 -13.32 -3.25
CA PRO A 81 8.60 -14.56 -3.30
C PRO A 81 8.29 -15.19 -1.94
N VAL A 82 9.07 -14.87 -0.90
CA VAL A 82 8.90 -15.44 0.44
C VAL A 82 7.89 -14.63 1.24
N MET A 83 8.09 -13.32 1.33
CA MET A 83 7.31 -12.45 2.22
C MET A 83 6.29 -11.58 1.48
N GLY A 84 6.39 -11.42 0.17
CA GLY A 84 5.49 -10.58 -0.62
C GLY A 84 5.29 -9.18 -0.01
N SER A 85 4.03 -8.76 0.07
CA SER A 85 3.64 -7.49 0.68
C SER A 85 3.91 -7.44 2.19
N LEU A 86 3.90 -8.58 2.90
CA LEU A 86 4.22 -8.65 4.33
C LEU A 86 5.66 -8.19 4.62
N GLY A 87 6.59 -8.44 3.69
CA GLY A 87 7.97 -7.94 3.82
C GLY A 87 8.02 -6.40 3.85
N THR A 88 7.20 -5.75 3.03
CA THR A 88 7.09 -4.28 3.02
C THR A 88 6.47 -3.79 4.33
N VAL A 89 5.40 -4.44 4.79
CA VAL A 89 4.74 -4.10 6.07
C VAL A 89 5.74 -4.20 7.22
N ALA A 90 6.49 -5.30 7.33
CA ALA A 90 7.46 -5.50 8.40
C ALA A 90 8.56 -4.42 8.42
N VAL A 91 9.05 -4.00 7.25
CA VAL A 91 10.02 -2.90 7.14
C VAL A 91 9.42 -1.59 7.63
N LEU A 92 8.19 -1.28 7.25
CA LEU A 92 7.50 -0.06 7.67
C LEU A 92 7.21 -0.06 9.18
N GLU A 93 6.79 -1.19 9.74
CA GLU A 93 6.56 -1.34 11.19
C GLU A 93 7.85 -1.12 11.99
N GLU A 94 8.98 -1.68 11.52
CA GLU A 94 10.28 -1.46 12.12
C GLU A 94 10.73 0.00 12.03
N GLN A 95 10.48 0.67 10.90
CA GLN A 95 10.75 2.10 10.74
C GLN A 95 9.92 2.95 11.70
N ILE A 96 8.62 2.66 11.82
CA ILE A 96 7.72 3.34 12.76
C ILE A 96 8.23 3.15 14.20
N ARG A 97 8.63 1.93 14.58
CA ARG A 97 9.19 1.63 15.90
C ARG A 97 10.44 2.47 16.17
N ARG A 98 11.40 2.48 15.24
CA ARG A 98 12.63 3.28 15.37
C ARG A 98 12.35 4.77 15.50
N LEU A 99 11.45 5.31 14.68
CA LEU A 99 11.09 6.72 14.74
C LEU A 99 10.44 7.09 16.07
N ARG A 100 9.58 6.22 16.62
CA ARG A 100 8.99 6.41 17.95
C ARG A 100 10.05 6.40 19.06
N GLU A 101 11.02 5.50 19.00
CA GLU A 101 12.14 5.44 19.95
C GLU A 101 13.02 6.69 19.89
N GLN A 102 13.33 7.15 18.67
CA GLN A 102 14.09 8.38 18.46
C GLN A 102 13.34 9.60 19.01
N LEU A 103 12.03 9.70 18.74
CA LEU A 103 11.19 10.77 19.26
C LEU A 103 11.20 10.78 20.79
N ALA A 104 10.94 9.64 21.43
CA ALA A 104 10.95 9.52 22.88
C ALA A 104 12.31 9.92 23.50
N SER A 105 13.42 9.54 22.85
CA SER A 105 14.77 9.94 23.28
C SER A 105 14.97 11.45 23.22
N VAL A 106 14.50 12.11 22.16
CA VAL A 106 14.59 13.57 22.01
C VAL A 106 13.70 14.29 23.03
N GLU A 107 12.47 13.82 23.24
CA GLU A 107 11.54 14.36 24.24
C GLU A 107 12.11 14.27 25.65
N GLN A 108 12.72 13.13 26.01
CA GLN A 108 13.37 12.96 27.30
C GLN A 108 14.56 13.93 27.48
N LYS A 109 15.42 14.08 26.47
CA LYS A 109 16.55 15.04 26.51
C LYS A 109 16.05 16.48 26.65
N LEU A 110 14.98 16.83 25.94
CA LEU A 110 14.38 18.15 26.02
C LEU A 110 13.84 18.44 27.43
N ALA A 111 13.14 17.48 28.04
CA ALA A 111 12.62 17.61 29.40
C ALA A 111 13.75 17.82 30.42
N LEU A 112 14.86 17.08 30.29
CA LEU A 112 16.04 17.27 31.15
C LEU A 112 16.65 18.66 31.00
N PHE A 113 16.81 19.16 29.77
CA PHE A 113 17.32 20.52 29.55
C PHE A 113 16.38 21.60 30.10
N GLN A 114 15.07 21.44 29.93
CA GLN A 114 14.08 22.36 30.48
C GLN A 114 14.14 22.40 32.02
N GLN A 115 14.28 21.25 32.66
CA GLN A 115 14.46 21.16 34.11
C GLN A 115 15.76 21.84 34.56
N GLN A 116 16.87 21.60 33.86
CA GLN A 116 18.15 22.24 34.17
C GLN A 116 18.07 23.77 34.06
N VAL A 117 17.44 24.28 33.00
CA VAL A 117 17.22 25.73 32.83
C VAL A 117 16.33 26.30 33.94
N ALA A 118 15.28 25.58 34.35
CA ALA A 118 14.41 26.01 35.44
C ALA A 118 15.16 26.12 36.78
N LEU A 119 16.01 25.14 37.11
CA LEU A 119 16.84 25.16 38.32
C LEU A 119 17.83 26.34 38.31
N LEU A 120 18.51 26.58 37.19
CA LEU A 120 19.45 27.70 37.05
C LEU A 120 18.73 29.05 37.21
N ARG A 121 17.52 29.20 36.64
CA ARG A 121 16.70 30.42 36.83
C ARG A 121 16.33 30.66 38.29
N GLN A 122 15.99 29.61 39.04
CA GLN A 122 15.68 29.74 40.48
C GLN A 122 16.90 30.17 41.29
N GLN A 123 18.10 29.66 40.98
CA GLN A 123 19.33 30.09 41.65
C GLN A 123 19.64 31.58 41.41
N HIS A 124 19.36 32.11 40.22
CA HIS A 124 19.56 33.53 39.92
C HIS A 124 18.51 34.47 40.55
N LEU A 125 17.34 33.96 40.96
CA LEU A 125 16.29 34.75 41.63
C LEU A 125 16.50 34.92 43.14
N HIS A 126 17.40 34.16 43.75
CA HIS A 126 17.82 34.33 45.15
C HIS A 126 19.23 34.94 45.20
N PRO A 127 19.40 36.27 45.10
CA PRO A 127 20.69 36.87 45.39
C PRO A 127 21.08 36.54 46.84
N ASN A 128 22.32 36.10 46.98
CA ASN A 128 22.97 35.70 48.22
C ASN A 128 22.82 36.80 49.29
N ASN A 129 21.84 36.66 50.19
CA ASN A 129 21.74 37.51 51.40
C ASN A 129 22.76 37.02 52.43
N ASN A 130 24.02 37.33 52.19
CA ASN A 130 25.09 37.27 53.17
C ASN A 130 25.87 38.58 53.10
N LEU A 131 25.42 39.58 53.87
CA LEU A 131 26.15 40.76 54.34
C LEU A 131 25.37 41.35 55.53
#